data_AF-A0AAD5K438-F1
#
_entry.id   AF-A0AAD5K438-F1
#
_cell.length_a   1.000
_cell.length_b   1.000
_cell.length_c   1.000
_cell.angle_alpha   90.00
_cell.angle_beta   90.00
_cell.angle_gamma   90.00
#
_symmetry.space_group_name_H-M   'P 1'
#
loop_
_entity.id
_entity.type
_entity.pdbx_description
1 polymer ?
#
loop_
_entity_poly.entity_id
_entity_poly.type
_entity_poly.pdbx_seq_one_letter_code
_entity_poly.pdbx_strand_id
1 'polypeptide(L)'
;MENLDHPELVNYIQAENGFAEQVMRKTKFLRRTVLNRLHVPQTLPPLTTVAHGYEYYSRTSAYGMVYLRKKLGSKDATEEVLLNAGFLRSLNMSIRKVLLSPNHTIFAYNTETEGMEYGDLHFKYLNDKNAETEVLHDVFNFVWANDGIVYYTVPNEQLRPYRVIFIFLYH
;
A
#
# COMPACT_ATOMS: atom_id res chain seq x y z
N MET A 1 25.88 5.86 -14.94
CA MET A 1 24.92 5.34 -13.95
C MET A 1 23.52 5.12 -14.53
N GLU A 2 23.30 5.31 -15.84
CA GLU A 2 21.96 5.17 -16.45
C GLU A 2 21.57 3.72 -16.78
N ASN A 3 22.55 2.80 -16.85
CA ASN A 3 22.31 1.39 -17.08
C ASN A 3 22.48 0.61 -15.76
N LEU A 4 21.35 0.20 -15.17
CA LEU A 4 21.29 -0.54 -13.91
C LEU A 4 21.85 -1.97 -14.01
N ASP A 5 21.89 -2.53 -15.22
CA ASP A 5 22.38 -3.89 -15.49
C ASP A 5 23.90 -3.93 -15.76
N HIS A 6 24.58 -2.78 -15.74
CA HIS A 6 26.01 -2.73 -16.01
C HIS A 6 26.78 -3.38 -14.86
N PRO A 7 27.61 -4.41 -15.11
CA PRO A 7 28.24 -5.20 -14.04
C PRO A 7 29.18 -4.38 -13.14
N GLU A 8 29.79 -3.32 -13.67
CA GLU A 8 30.63 -2.40 -12.89
C GLU A 8 29.85 -1.45 -11.98
N LEU A 9 28.55 -1.27 -12.21
CA LEU A 9 27.73 -0.34 -11.43
C LEU A 9 27.62 -0.78 -9.97
N VAL A 10 27.43 -2.08 -9.73
CA VAL A 10 27.33 -2.63 -8.38
C VAL A 10 28.64 -2.40 -7.61
N ASN A 11 29.79 -2.64 -8.25
CA ASN A 11 31.10 -2.41 -7.64
C ASN A 11 31.31 -0.94 -7.30
N TYR A 12 30.91 -0.04 -8.19
CA TYR A 12 30.98 1.40 -7.95
C TYR A 12 30.09 1.81 -6.76
N ILE A 13 28.83 1.36 -6.72
CA ILE A 13 27.90 1.64 -5.62
C ILE A 13 28.47 1.13 -4.27
N GLN A 14 29.07 -0.05 -4.27
CA GLN A 14 29.70 -0.62 -3.07
C GLN A 14 30.91 0.22 -2.63
N ALA A 15 31.74 0.69 -3.57
CA ALA A 15 32.87 1.56 -3.27
C ALA A 15 32.43 2.90 -2.67
N GLU A 16 31.43 3.55 -3.27
CA GLU A 16 30.84 4.80 -2.75
C GLU A 16 30.23 4.62 -1.36
N ASN A 17 29.50 3.51 -1.13
CA ASN A 17 28.96 3.17 0.18
C ASN A 17 30.08 3.00 1.23
N GLY A 18 31.18 2.33 0.87
CA GLY A 18 32.34 2.17 1.75
C GLY A 18 33.02 3.50 2.09
N PHE A 19 33.19 4.38 1.10
CA PHE A 19 33.71 5.73 1.33
C PHE A 19 32.80 6.54 2.25
N ALA A 20 31.49 6.53 2.01
CA ALA A 20 30.50 7.21 2.85
C ALA A 20 30.56 6.70 4.30
N GLU A 21 30.68 5.38 4.52
CA GLU A 21 30.86 4.80 5.85
C GLU A 21 32.13 5.30 6.54
N GLN A 22 33.25 5.37 5.81
CA GLN A 22 34.52 5.83 6.32
C GLN A 22 34.45 7.30 6.77
N VAL A 23 33.88 8.17 5.94
CA VAL A 23 33.68 9.60 6.24
C VAL A 23 32.74 9.76 7.45
N MET A 24 31.64 9.01 7.47
CA MET A 24 30.63 9.05 8.54
C MET A 24 31.05 8.33 9.82
N ARG A 25 32.24 7.70 9.87
CA ARG A 25 32.69 6.94 11.04
C ARG A 25 32.75 7.78 12.31
N LYS A 26 33.19 9.04 12.20
CA LYS A 26 33.32 9.97 13.34
C LYS A 26 31.97 10.37 13.94
N THR A 27 30.87 10.28 13.18
CA THR A 27 29.53 10.65 13.64
C THR A 27 28.72 9.47 14.18
N LYS A 28 29.32 8.27 14.30
CA LYS A 28 28.60 7.05 14.73
C LYS A 28 27.88 7.22 16.06
N PHE A 29 28.51 7.87 17.04
CA PHE A 29 27.89 8.14 18.34
C PHE A 29 26.69 9.08 18.21
N LEU A 30 26.88 10.23 17.56
CA LEU A 30 25.81 11.21 17.32
C LEU A 30 24.63 10.58 16.58
N ARG A 31 24.89 9.79 15.53
CA ARG A 31 23.86 9.08 14.75
C ARG A 31 23.05 8.13 15.63
N ARG A 32 23.71 7.35 16.50
CA ARG A 32 23.03 6.47 17.45
C ARG A 32 22.18 7.26 18.45
N THR A 33 22.70 8.38 18.97
CA THR A 33 21.96 9.26 19.88
C THR A 33 20.72 9.83 19.20
N VAL A 34 20.84 10.29 17.95
CA VAL A 34 19.71 10.82 17.18
C VAL A 34 18.70 9.72 16.89
N LEU A 35 19.12 8.55 16.40
CA LEU A 35 18.22 7.42 16.14
C LEU A 35 17.45 6.97 17.39
N ASN A 36 18.10 6.95 18.55
CA ASN A 36 17.44 6.62 19.81
C ASN A 36 16.45 7.70 20.26
N ARG A 37 16.67 8.97 19.88
CA ARG A 37 15.75 10.08 20.16
C ARG A 37 14.58 10.12 19.19
N LEU A 38 14.76 9.61 17.97
CA LEU A 38 13.69 9.38 16.99
C LEU A 38 12.85 8.16 17.41
N HIS A 39 12.23 8.24 18.58
CA HIS A 39 11.25 7.24 19.00
C HIS A 39 9.91 7.59 18.36
N VAL A 40 9.56 6.86 17.31
CA VAL A 40 8.19 6.85 16.79
C VAL A 40 7.48 5.65 17.42
N PRO A 41 6.30 5.85 18.05
CA PRO A 41 5.52 4.74 18.57
C PRO A 41 5.33 3.68 17.48
N GLN A 42 5.69 2.42 17.76
CA GLN A 42 5.53 1.31 16.79
C GLN A 42 4.06 1.07 16.42
N THR A 43 3.15 1.51 17.28
CA THR A 43 1.71 1.43 17.09
C THR A 43 1.09 2.78 17.40
N LEU A 44 0.51 3.42 16.40
CA LEU A 44 -0.36 4.57 16.60
C LEU A 44 -1.80 4.08 16.85
N PRO A 45 -2.60 4.81 17.64
CA PRO A 45 -4.02 4.52 17.73
C PRO A 45 -4.65 4.59 16.34
N PRO A 46 -5.57 3.67 16.00
CA PRO A 46 -6.24 3.70 14.72
C PRO A 46 -6.99 5.02 14.53
N LEU A 47 -6.81 5.67 13.38
CA LEU A 47 -7.76 6.68 12.94
C LEU A 47 -9.02 5.97 12.47
N THR A 48 -10.16 6.31 13.06
CA THR A 48 -11.46 5.73 12.70
C THR A 48 -12.21 6.65 11.75
N THR A 49 -12.92 6.06 10.80
CA THR A 49 -13.86 6.75 9.91
C THR A 49 -15.20 6.03 9.97
N VAL A 50 -16.28 6.78 10.17
CA VAL A 50 -17.63 6.23 10.26
C VAL A 50 -18.39 6.54 8.98
N ALA A 51 -18.89 5.50 8.30
CA ALA A 51 -19.64 5.63 7.06
C ALA A 51 -20.53 4.39 6.83
N HIS A 52 -21.72 4.59 6.23
CA HIS A 52 -22.65 3.52 5.84
C HIS A 52 -22.97 2.50 6.96
N GLY A 53 -23.07 2.96 8.22
CA GLY A 53 -23.37 2.08 9.36
C GLY A 53 -22.19 1.24 9.85
N TYR A 54 -20.96 1.52 9.39
CA TYR A 54 -19.74 0.89 9.83
C TYR A 54 -18.73 1.92 10.35
N GLU A 55 -17.89 1.48 11.29
CA GLU A 55 -16.63 2.14 11.63
C GLU A 55 -15.49 1.40 10.94
N TYR A 56 -14.66 2.13 10.19
CA TYR A 56 -13.48 1.65 9.47
C TYR A 56 -12.23 2.14 10.15
N TYR A 57 -11.22 1.29 10.23
CA TYR A 57 -9.92 1.64 10.78
C TYR A 57 -8.84 0.68 10.31
N SER A 58 -7.58 1.08 10.53
CA SER A 58 -6.42 0.24 10.28
C SER A 58 -5.55 0.12 11.52
N ARG A 59 -4.93 -1.04 11.71
CA ARG A 59 -3.94 -1.29 12.77
C ARG A 59 -2.60 -1.63 12.14
N THR A 60 -1.52 -1.10 12.73
CA THR A 60 -0.16 -1.54 12.41
C THR A 60 0.15 -2.80 13.20
N SER A 61 0.74 -3.80 12.55
CA SER A 61 1.32 -4.99 13.19
C SER A 61 2.80 -5.12 12.84
N ALA A 62 3.52 -6.04 13.49
CA ALA A 62 4.91 -6.37 13.15
C ALA A 62 5.10 -6.87 11.71
N TYR A 63 4.01 -7.32 11.07
CA TYR A 63 4.04 -7.91 9.73
C TYR A 63 3.52 -6.95 8.65
N GLY A 64 2.76 -5.91 9.01
CA GLY A 64 2.16 -4.96 8.08
C GLY A 64 0.85 -4.35 8.57
N MET A 65 0.19 -3.60 7.71
CA MET A 65 -1.11 -2.98 8.00
C MET A 65 -2.25 -4.00 7.93
N VAL A 66 -3.20 -3.90 8.85
CA VAL A 66 -4.45 -4.65 8.83
C VAL A 66 -5.59 -3.65 8.71
N TYR A 67 -6.43 -3.80 7.70
CA TYR A 67 -7.61 -2.97 7.43
C TYR A 67 -8.86 -3.70 7.94
N LEU A 68 -9.65 -3.02 8.76
CA LEU A 68 -10.80 -3.58 9.44
C LEU A 68 -12.03 -2.69 9.29
N ARG A 69 -13.20 -3.29 9.47
CA ARG A 69 -14.46 -2.58 9.74
C ARG A 69 -15.26 -3.27 10.84
N LYS A 70 -16.12 -2.53 11.53
CA LYS A 70 -17.11 -3.07 12.47
C LYS A 70 -18.45 -2.38 12.28
N LYS A 71 -19.56 -3.12 12.43
CA LYS A 71 -20.91 -2.53 12.38
C LYS A 71 -21.13 -1.61 13.57
N LEU A 72 -21.78 -0.47 13.35
CA LEU A 72 -22.20 0.43 14.42
C LEU A 72 -23.44 -0.10 15.14
N GLY A 73 -23.64 0.34 16.38
CA GLY A 73 -24.89 0.12 17.13
C GLY A 73 -25.00 -1.22 17.83
N SER A 74 -24.03 -2.13 17.68
CA SER A 74 -23.93 -3.36 18.48
C SER A 74 -22.73 -3.27 19.42
N LYS A 75 -22.95 -3.52 20.72
CA LYS A 75 -21.86 -3.60 21.71
C LYS A 75 -20.93 -4.80 21.45
N ASP A 76 -21.44 -5.82 20.77
CA ASP A 76 -20.73 -7.06 20.44
C ASP A 76 -20.45 -7.17 18.92
N ALA A 77 -20.37 -6.04 18.22
CA ALA A 77 -20.07 -6.02 16.80
C ALA A 77 -18.71 -6.70 16.53
N THR A 78 -18.74 -7.84 15.82
CA THR A 78 -17.53 -8.55 15.41
C THR A 78 -16.76 -7.72 14.39
N GLU A 79 -15.44 -7.64 14.56
CA GLU A 79 -14.55 -7.00 13.60
C GLU A 79 -14.45 -7.86 12.32
N GLU A 80 -14.65 -7.24 11.16
CA GLU A 80 -14.39 -7.85 9.86
C GLU A 80 -13.03 -7.38 9.34
N VAL A 81 -12.18 -8.33 8.96
CA VAL A 81 -10.89 -8.05 8.31
C VAL A 81 -11.11 -7.86 6.81
N LEU A 82 -10.92 -6.62 6.35
CA LEU A 82 -10.95 -6.27 4.93
C LEU A 82 -9.68 -6.78 4.24
N LEU A 83 -8.52 -6.52 4.83
CA LEU A 83 -7.24 -6.98 4.31
C LEU A 83 -6.22 -7.10 5.45
N ASN A 84 -5.50 -8.21 5.49
CA ASN A 84 -4.27 -8.33 6.27
C ASN A 84 -3.10 -8.27 5.29
N ALA A 85 -2.43 -7.11 5.22
CA ALA A 85 -1.39 -6.86 4.22
C ALA A 85 -0.02 -7.46 4.61
N GLY A 86 0.07 -8.24 5.69
CA GLY A 86 1.35 -8.74 6.18
C GLY A 86 2.10 -9.67 5.21
N PHE A 87 1.36 -10.36 4.34
CA PHE A 87 1.96 -11.24 3.32
C PHE A 87 2.74 -10.48 2.24
N LEU A 88 2.43 -9.20 2.01
CA LEU A 88 3.09 -8.40 0.97
C LEU A 88 4.56 -8.14 1.28
N ARG A 89 4.92 -8.13 2.57
CA ARG A 89 6.31 -7.91 3.01
C ARG A 89 7.26 -8.98 2.47
N SER A 90 6.85 -10.25 2.42
CA SER A 90 7.68 -11.32 1.84
C SER A 90 7.80 -11.24 0.32
N LEU A 91 6.96 -10.43 -0.33
CA LEU A 91 6.94 -10.23 -1.78
C LEU A 91 7.63 -8.92 -2.19
N ASN A 92 8.24 -8.18 -1.24
CA ASN A 92 8.75 -6.81 -1.45
C ASN A 92 7.67 -5.89 -2.05
N MET A 93 6.44 -6.04 -1.58
CA MET A 93 5.30 -5.24 -1.99
C MET A 93 4.72 -4.46 -0.81
N SER A 94 4.03 -3.37 -1.12
CA SER A 94 3.34 -2.52 -0.14
C SER A 94 1.91 -2.18 -0.62
N ILE A 95 1.10 -1.61 0.27
CA ILE A 95 -0.19 -1.03 -0.11
C ILE A 95 0.00 0.46 -0.38
N ARG A 96 -0.24 0.85 -1.63
CA ARG A 96 -0.24 2.25 -2.06
C ARG A 96 -1.53 2.96 -1.69
N LYS A 97 -2.68 2.32 -1.94
CA LYS A 97 -3.99 2.94 -1.74
C LYS A 97 -5.08 1.91 -1.47
N VAL A 98 -6.04 2.27 -0.62
CA VAL A 98 -7.28 1.51 -0.43
C VAL A 98 -8.49 2.45 -0.57
N LEU A 99 -9.58 1.95 -1.15
CA LEU A 99 -10.87 2.65 -1.21
C LEU A 99 -12.01 1.63 -1.15
N LEU A 100 -13.08 1.97 -0.43
CA LEU A 100 -14.35 1.28 -0.57
C LEU A 100 -15.16 1.88 -1.71
N SER A 101 -15.93 1.04 -2.39
CA SER A 101 -17.03 1.48 -3.26
C SER A 101 -18.01 2.37 -2.48
N PRO A 102 -18.73 3.29 -3.14
CA PRO A 102 -19.66 4.20 -2.47
C PRO A 102 -20.76 3.50 -1.66
N ASN A 103 -21.22 2.32 -2.07
CA ASN A 103 -22.15 1.50 -1.29
C ASN A 103 -21.48 0.56 -0.27
N HIS A 104 -20.15 0.60 -0.13
CA HIS A 104 -19.36 -0.19 0.83
C HIS A 104 -19.47 -1.72 0.66
N THR A 105 -19.73 -2.21 -0.55
CA THR A 105 -19.84 -3.65 -0.85
C THR A 105 -18.58 -4.25 -1.46
N ILE A 106 -17.72 -3.42 -2.05
CA ILE A 106 -16.43 -3.78 -2.66
C ILE A 106 -15.30 -3.00 -1.97
N PHE A 107 -14.27 -3.70 -1.51
CA PHE A 107 -13.01 -3.14 -1.01
C PHE A 107 -11.94 -3.26 -2.09
N ALA A 108 -11.49 -2.11 -2.62
CA ALA A 108 -10.44 -2.05 -3.63
C ALA A 108 -9.11 -1.64 -2.98
N TYR A 109 -8.03 -2.28 -3.37
CA TYR A 109 -6.69 -1.96 -2.88
C TYR A 109 -5.65 -2.07 -3.99
N ASN A 110 -4.77 -1.08 -4.06
CA ASN A 110 -3.66 -1.02 -5.00
C ASN A 110 -2.35 -1.33 -4.27
N THR A 111 -1.65 -2.33 -4.78
CA THR A 111 -0.34 -2.76 -4.32
C THR A 111 0.75 -2.22 -5.23
N GLU A 112 1.93 -1.94 -4.69
CA GLU A 112 3.12 -1.57 -5.45
C GLU A 112 4.30 -2.44 -5.04
N THR A 113 5.20 -2.74 -5.97
CA THR A 113 6.51 -3.31 -5.65
C THR A 113 7.43 -2.19 -5.17
N GLU A 114 8.27 -2.45 -4.17
CA GLU A 114 9.20 -1.44 -3.66
C GLU A 114 10.05 -0.82 -4.79
N GLY A 115 10.04 0.52 -4.86
CA GLY A 115 10.74 1.28 -5.90
C GLY A 115 9.91 1.56 -7.15
N MET A 116 8.71 0.98 -7.28
CA MET A 116 7.75 1.30 -8.34
C MET A 116 6.66 2.23 -7.84
N GLU A 117 6.16 3.11 -8.71
CA GLU A 117 5.06 4.02 -8.38
C GLU A 117 3.69 3.53 -8.89
N TYR A 118 3.66 2.36 -9.50
CA TYR A 118 2.48 1.69 -10.02
C TYR A 118 2.49 0.22 -9.59
N GLY A 119 1.35 -0.44 -9.72
CA GLY A 119 1.26 -1.88 -9.53
C GLY A 119 -0.16 -2.38 -9.69
N ASP A 120 -0.51 -3.42 -8.95
CA ASP A 120 -1.75 -4.15 -9.17
C ASP A 120 -2.90 -3.58 -8.35
N LEU A 121 -4.05 -3.35 -8.99
CA LEU A 121 -5.31 -2.98 -8.35
C LEU A 121 -6.20 -4.22 -8.22
N HIS A 122 -6.55 -4.55 -6.98
CA HIS A 122 -7.32 -5.70 -6.58
C HIS A 122 -8.71 -5.29 -6.08
N PHE A 123 -9.70 -6.14 -6.32
CA PHE A 123 -11.07 -5.95 -5.81
C PHE A 123 -11.49 -7.11 -4.92
N LYS A 124 -11.98 -6.81 -3.72
CA LYS A 124 -12.56 -7.78 -2.78
C LYS A 124 -14.04 -7.49 -2.57
N TYR A 125 -14.90 -8.36 -3.07
CA TYR A 125 -16.33 -8.32 -2.79
C TYR A 125 -16.59 -8.76 -1.34
N LEU A 126 -17.28 -7.94 -0.58
CA LEU A 126 -17.45 -8.14 0.87
C LEU A 126 -18.70 -8.95 1.21
N ASN A 127 -19.68 -8.97 0.31
CA ASN A 127 -20.94 -9.71 0.48
C ASN A 127 -20.90 -11.09 -0.17
N ASP A 128 -19.99 -11.31 -1.13
CA ASP A 128 -19.80 -12.59 -1.78
C ASP A 128 -18.31 -12.96 -1.76
N LYS A 129 -17.98 -14.04 -1.05
CA LYS A 129 -16.60 -14.55 -0.95
C LYS A 129 -16.19 -15.40 -2.14
N ASN A 130 -17.14 -15.82 -2.98
CA ASN A 130 -16.90 -16.67 -4.14
C ASN A 130 -16.87 -15.86 -5.45
N ALA A 131 -17.15 -14.55 -5.39
CA ALA A 131 -17.10 -13.69 -6.55
C ALA A 131 -15.71 -13.75 -7.21
N GLU A 132 -15.69 -13.88 -8.54
CA GLU A 132 -14.46 -13.79 -9.29
C GLU A 132 -13.87 -12.39 -9.13
N THR A 133 -12.57 -12.34 -8.79
CA THR A 133 -11.85 -11.09 -8.57
C THR A 133 -10.91 -10.83 -9.73
N GLU A 134 -11.17 -9.77 -10.47
CA GLU A 134 -10.24 -9.25 -11.47
C GLU A 134 -9.08 -8.50 -10.79
N VAL A 135 -7.90 -8.58 -11.39
CA VAL A 135 -6.73 -7.78 -11.00
C VAL A 135 -6.33 -6.94 -12.19
N LEU A 136 -6.26 -5.62 -12.01
CA LEU A 136 -5.79 -4.70 -13.02
C LEU A 136 -4.31 -4.39 -12.79
N HIS A 137 -3.49 -4.59 -13.81
CA HIS A 137 -2.05 -4.33 -13.75
C HIS A 137 -1.69 -2.91 -14.18
N ASP A 138 -0.48 -2.49 -13.85
CA ASP A 138 0.10 -1.20 -14.23
C ASP A 138 -0.75 0.01 -13.81
N VAL A 139 -1.34 -0.03 -12.62
CA VAL A 139 -2.19 1.02 -12.08
C VAL A 139 -1.39 1.97 -11.18
N PHE A 140 -1.37 3.26 -11.53
CA PHE A 140 -0.80 4.33 -10.71
C PHE A 140 -1.72 4.75 -9.55
N ASN A 141 -2.99 4.94 -9.88
CA ASN A 141 -4.01 5.45 -8.98
C ASN A 141 -5.40 5.13 -9.53
N PHE A 142 -6.39 5.08 -8.64
CA PHE A 142 -7.77 4.76 -8.99
C PHE A 142 -8.79 5.50 -8.10
N VAL A 143 -10.00 5.68 -8.61
CA VAL A 143 -11.14 6.27 -7.89
C VAL A 143 -12.45 5.62 -8.33
N TRP A 144 -13.40 5.55 -7.42
CA TRP A 144 -14.76 5.12 -7.74
C TRP A 144 -15.55 6.26 -8.39
N ALA A 145 -16.27 5.95 -9.47
CA ALA A 145 -17.24 6.86 -10.07
C ALA A 145 -18.63 6.68 -9.45
N ASN A 146 -19.00 5.43 -9.19
CA ASN A 146 -20.23 4.99 -8.54
C ASN A 146 -20.00 3.58 -7.96
N ASP A 147 -21.07 2.85 -7.65
CA ASP A 147 -21.01 1.53 -7.01
C ASP A 147 -20.34 0.43 -7.84
N GLY A 148 -20.28 0.56 -9.16
CA GLY A 148 -19.77 -0.47 -10.06
C GLY A 148 -18.76 0.03 -11.09
N ILE A 149 -18.39 1.31 -11.08
CA ILE A 149 -17.45 1.87 -12.06
C ILE A 149 -16.23 2.42 -11.34
N VAL A 150 -15.06 2.01 -11.80
CA VAL A 150 -13.75 2.49 -11.32
C VAL A 150 -13.02 3.16 -12.46
N TYR A 151 -12.51 4.36 -12.22
CA TYR A 151 -11.52 5.01 -13.08
C TYR A 151 -10.13 4.77 -12.52
N TYR A 152 -9.15 4.52 -13.39
CA TYR A 152 -7.76 4.34 -13.00
C TYR A 152 -6.81 4.87 -14.07
N THR A 153 -5.55 5.04 -13.68
CA THR A 153 -4.50 5.62 -14.54
C THR A 153 -3.38 4.63 -14.78
N VAL A 154 -2.84 4.61 -16.00
CA VAL A 154 -1.77 3.71 -16.43
C VAL A 154 -0.52 4.47 -16.91
N PRO A 155 0.69 3.91 -16.72
CA PRO A 155 1.95 4.49 -17.19
C PRO A 155 2.11 4.40 -18.71
N ASN A 156 2.84 5.36 -19.27
CA ASN A 156 3.52 5.19 -20.56
C ASN A 156 4.93 4.62 -20.36
N GLU A 157 5.68 4.45 -21.44
CA GLU A 157 7.07 3.95 -21.42
C GLU A 157 8.04 4.79 -20.57
N GLN A 158 7.70 6.05 -20.26
CA GLN A 158 8.49 6.95 -19.41
C GLN A 158 7.98 6.97 -17.96
N LEU A 159 7.13 6.02 -17.57
CA LEU A 159 6.49 5.95 -16.26
C LEU A 159 5.72 7.22 -15.89
N ARG A 160 5.05 7.84 -16.88
CA ARG A 160 4.14 8.97 -16.64
C ARG A 160 2.69 8.51 -16.76
N PRO A 161 1.80 8.90 -15.83
CA PRO A 161 0.37 8.69 -16.01
C PRO A 161 -0.10 9.42 -17.27
N TYR A 162 -0.54 8.69 -18.29
CA TYR A 162 -0.88 9.30 -19.59
C TYR A 162 -2.30 9.04 -20.06
N ARG A 163 -2.97 8.03 -19.49
CA ARG A 163 -4.33 7.63 -19.86
C ARG A 163 -5.14 7.33 -18.61
N VAL A 164 -6.39 7.77 -18.64
CA VAL A 164 -7.44 7.35 -17.70
C VAL A 164 -8.26 6.27 -18.39
N ILE A 165 -8.45 5.14 -17.73
CA ILE A 165 -9.26 4.01 -18.17
C ILE A 165 -10.38 3.81 -17.15
N PHE A 166 -11.50 3.20 -17.57
CA PHE A 166 -12.54 2.77 -16.65
C PHE A 166 -12.95 1.32 -16.93
N ILE A 167 -13.46 0.65 -15.89
CA ILE A 167 -14.05 -0.67 -15.98
C ILE A 167 -15.38 -0.72 -15.23
N PHE A 168 -16.21 -1.70 -15.60
CA PHE A 168 -17.43 -2.06 -14.86
C PHE A 168 -17.15 -3.31 -14.04
N LEU A 169 -17.47 -3.24 -12.75
CA LEU A 169 -17.47 -4.38 -11.84
C LEU A 169 -18.92 -4.86 -11.75
N TYR A 170 -19.17 -6.04 -12.33
CA TYR A 170 -20.49 -6.65 -12.31
C TYR A 170 -20.76 -7.28 -10.94
N HIS A 171 -21.98 -7.10 -10.45
CA HIS A 171 -22.52 -7.79 -9.28
C HIS A 171 -23.16 -9.12 -9.67
#